data_AF-A0A942FRR2-F1
#
_entry.id   AF-A0A942FRR2-F1
#
_cell.length_a   1.000
_cell.length_b   1.000
_cell.length_c   1.000
_cell.angle_alpha   90.00
_cell.angle_beta   90.00
_cell.angle_gamma   90.00
#
_symmetry.space_group_name_H-M   'P 1'
#
loop_
_entity.id
_entity.type
_entity.pdbx_description
1 polymer ?
#
loop_
_entity_poly.entity_id
_entity_poly.type
_entity_poly.pdbx_seq_one_letter_code
_entity_poly.pdbx_strand_id
1 'polypeptide(L)'
;KPAPTGAAAAPAPAAPAGQAVRTENLFVVFHENGRLYAVSSPKDYLSFLATNELSFSRSRIAAGASGETVVFGIDRNEANNLNAPARSERLFDDKRDMAGPFYGEVFRNERFYAFNNWGAFRAFLATKELPFSFTEVGAGPKGETVVYVLDRESVKAGRPVGMIETFNALRK
;
A
#
# COMPACT_ATOMS: atom_id res chain seq x y z
N LYS A 1 -31.59 0.57 59.14
CA LYS A 1 -32.16 -0.18 58.00
C LYS A 1 -33.33 0.64 57.47
N PRO A 2 -33.45 1.07 56.20
CA PRO A 2 -32.63 0.89 54.97
C PRO A 2 -31.84 2.18 54.59
N ALA A 3 -30.59 2.13 54.12
CA ALA A 3 -30.04 1.84 52.77
C ALA A 3 -30.22 3.01 51.75
N PRO A 4 -29.15 3.74 51.38
CA PRO A 4 -29.20 4.77 50.33
C PRO A 4 -29.21 4.14 48.93
N THR A 5 -30.08 4.68 48.08
CA THR A 5 -30.24 4.33 46.67
C THR A 5 -28.99 4.72 45.88
N GLY A 6 -28.23 3.73 45.43
CA GLY A 6 -27.08 3.94 44.55
C GLY A 6 -27.53 4.39 43.16
N ALA A 7 -27.02 5.54 42.72
CA ALA A 7 -27.14 5.99 41.34
C ALA A 7 -26.39 5.03 40.42
N ALA A 8 -27.09 4.43 39.47
CA ALA A 8 -26.51 3.61 38.43
C ALA A 8 -25.65 4.49 37.51
N ALA A 9 -24.33 4.32 37.56
CA ALA A 9 -23.42 4.88 36.57
C ALA A 9 -23.67 4.18 35.23
N ALA A 10 -23.95 4.96 34.18
CA ALA A 10 -24.02 4.48 32.81
C ALA A 10 -22.66 3.86 32.40
N PRO A 11 -22.65 2.76 31.61
CA PRO A 11 -21.40 2.21 31.11
C PRO A 11 -20.75 3.22 30.15
N ALA A 12 -19.49 3.56 30.43
CA ALA A 12 -18.66 4.34 29.53
C ALA A 12 -18.56 3.62 28.16
N PRO A 13 -18.51 4.36 27.03
CA PRO A 13 -18.32 3.75 25.72
C PRO A 13 -17.01 2.96 25.71
N ALA A 14 -17.09 1.71 25.29
CA ALA A 14 -15.94 0.86 25.06
C ALA A 14 -14.96 1.56 24.13
N ALA A 15 -13.72 1.74 24.58
CA ALA A 15 -12.62 2.17 23.73
C ALA A 15 -12.57 1.25 22.50
N PRO A 16 -12.38 1.79 21.27
CA PRO A 16 -12.27 0.96 20.09
C PRO A 16 -11.13 -0.03 20.30
N ALA A 17 -11.46 -1.32 20.10
CA ALA A 17 -10.54 -2.45 20.20
C ALA A 17 -9.22 -2.10 19.52
N GLY A 18 -8.12 -2.37 20.24
CA GLY A 18 -6.76 -2.07 19.83
C GLY A 18 -6.57 -2.32 18.34
N GLN A 19 -6.16 -1.28 17.62
CA GLN A 19 -5.66 -1.42 16.27
C GLN A 19 -4.48 -2.37 16.36
N ALA A 20 -4.70 -3.65 16.06
CA ALA A 20 -3.61 -4.55 15.72
C ALA A 20 -2.74 -3.78 14.73
N VAL A 21 -1.45 -3.70 14.99
CA VAL A 21 -0.49 -3.06 14.11
C VAL A 21 -0.58 -3.81 12.77
N ARG A 22 -1.43 -3.32 11.87
CA ARG A 22 -1.62 -3.87 10.54
C ARG A 22 -0.56 -3.20 9.69
N THR A 23 0.26 -4.00 9.03
CA THR A 23 1.12 -3.48 7.96
C THR A 23 0.23 -2.80 6.93
N GLU A 24 0.44 -1.49 6.73
CA GLU A 24 -0.27 -0.80 5.66
C GLU A 24 0.42 -1.17 4.35
N ASN A 25 -0.39 -1.44 3.33
CA ASN A 25 0.11 -1.78 2.02
C ASN A 25 -0.40 -0.78 0.99
N LEU A 26 0.48 -0.38 0.07
CA LEU A 26 0.09 0.41 -1.09
C LEU A 26 0.84 -0.06 -2.33
N PHE A 27 0.09 -0.55 -3.30
CA PHE A 27 0.56 -1.04 -4.57
C PHE A 27 0.21 -0.02 -5.65
N VAL A 28 1.17 0.38 -6.49
CA VAL A 28 0.95 1.32 -7.59
C VAL A 28 1.42 0.70 -8.89
N VAL A 29 0.57 0.68 -9.91
CA VAL A 29 0.93 0.20 -11.25
C VAL A 29 0.96 1.35 -12.23
N PHE A 30 2.11 1.56 -12.86
CA PHE A 30 2.25 2.42 -14.03
C PHE A 30 1.84 1.61 -15.25
N HIS A 31 0.60 1.80 -15.67
CA HIS A 31 0.02 1.05 -16.76
C HIS A 31 0.35 1.68 -18.11
N GLU A 32 0.43 0.88 -19.16
CA GLU A 32 0.81 1.31 -20.53
C GLU A 32 -0.15 2.33 -21.14
N ASN A 33 -1.39 2.41 -20.64
CA ASN A 33 -2.38 3.42 -21.02
C ASN A 33 -2.10 4.83 -20.44
N GLY A 34 -0.98 5.02 -19.74
CA GLY A 34 -0.59 6.29 -19.13
C GLY A 34 -1.33 6.62 -17.83
N ARG A 35 -2.01 5.65 -17.23
CA ARG A 35 -2.69 5.80 -15.93
C ARG A 35 -1.92 5.09 -14.81
N LEU A 36 -2.04 5.61 -13.61
CA LEU A 36 -1.57 4.95 -12.40
C LEU A 36 -2.73 4.20 -11.77
N TYR A 37 -2.50 2.97 -11.32
CA TYR A 37 -3.49 2.21 -10.55
C TYR A 37 -2.98 2.03 -9.13
N ALA A 38 -3.62 2.67 -8.16
CA ALA A 38 -3.24 2.62 -6.75
C ALA A 38 -4.20 1.72 -5.96
N VAL A 39 -3.69 0.64 -5.37
CA VAL A 39 -4.47 -0.40 -4.69
C VAL A 39 -3.87 -0.65 -3.31
N SER A 40 -4.70 -0.78 -2.27
CA SER A 40 -4.20 -1.07 -0.91
C SER A 40 -4.38 -2.54 -0.49
N SER A 41 -5.25 -3.26 -1.19
CA SER A 41 -5.52 -4.69 -0.98
C SER A 41 -4.58 -5.53 -1.84
N PRO A 42 -3.76 -6.41 -1.24
CA PRO A 42 -2.86 -7.27 -2.01
C PRO A 42 -3.61 -8.21 -2.95
N LYS A 43 -4.79 -8.69 -2.54
CA LYS A 43 -5.63 -9.57 -3.36
C LYS A 43 -6.12 -8.88 -4.63
N ASP A 44 -6.59 -7.64 -4.51
CA ASP A 44 -7.05 -6.86 -5.67
C ASP A 44 -5.88 -6.47 -6.57
N TYR A 45 -4.72 -6.17 -5.99
CA TYR A 45 -3.49 -5.90 -6.74
C TYR A 45 -3.06 -7.10 -7.59
N LEU A 46 -2.97 -8.30 -7.00
CA LEU A 46 -2.57 -9.50 -7.73
C LEU A 46 -3.60 -9.89 -8.79
N SER A 47 -4.90 -9.73 -8.47
CA SER A 47 -5.97 -9.92 -9.45
C SER A 47 -5.80 -8.95 -10.62
N PHE A 48 -5.52 -7.68 -10.34
CA PHE A 48 -5.24 -6.67 -11.37
C PHE A 48 -4.01 -7.02 -12.21
N LEU A 49 -2.92 -7.55 -11.65
CA LEU A 49 -1.77 -7.99 -12.45
C LEU A 49 -2.09 -9.17 -13.40
N ALA A 50 -3.13 -9.95 -13.08
CA ALA A 50 -3.55 -11.09 -13.88
C ALA A 50 -4.60 -10.72 -14.93
N THR A 51 -5.59 -9.91 -14.57
CA THR A 51 -6.75 -9.57 -15.42
C THR A 51 -6.65 -8.18 -16.04
N ASN A 52 -5.78 -7.32 -15.51
CA ASN A 52 -5.67 -5.92 -15.86
C ASN A 52 -6.93 -5.10 -15.54
N GLU A 53 -7.76 -5.59 -14.62
CA GLU A 53 -9.04 -5.01 -14.24
C GLU A 53 -9.20 -4.94 -12.72
N LEU A 54 -9.81 -3.85 -12.23
CA LEU A 54 -10.20 -3.69 -10.84
C LEU A 54 -11.72 -3.85 -10.72
N SER A 55 -12.18 -4.65 -9.75
CA SER A 55 -13.62 -4.88 -9.53
C SER A 55 -14.36 -3.59 -9.15
N PHE A 56 -13.77 -2.80 -8.25
CA PHE A 56 -14.27 -1.49 -7.89
C PHE A 56 -13.11 -0.51 -7.94
N SER A 57 -13.32 0.61 -8.63
CA SER A 57 -12.30 1.64 -8.72
C SER A 57 -12.90 3.04 -8.82
N ARG A 58 -12.11 4.03 -8.42
CA ARG A 58 -12.41 5.45 -8.62
C ARG A 58 -11.24 6.13 -9.30
N SER A 59 -11.52 6.83 -10.40
CA SER A 59 -10.50 7.57 -11.12
C SER A 59 -10.47 9.02 -10.67
N ARG A 60 -9.27 9.57 -10.47
CA ARG A 60 -9.02 11.00 -10.25
C ARG A 60 -8.06 11.50 -11.31
N ILE A 61 -8.52 12.50 -12.07
CA ILE A 61 -7.75 13.13 -13.15
C ILE A 61 -6.69 14.05 -12.54
N ALA A 62 -5.49 14.06 -13.13
CA ALA A 62 -4.36 14.91 -12.72
C ALA A 62 -3.94 14.75 -11.24
N ALA A 63 -4.05 13.53 -10.70
CA ALA A 63 -3.69 13.23 -9.32
C ALA A 63 -2.26 12.70 -9.15
N GLY A 64 -1.63 12.19 -10.23
CA GLY A 64 -0.25 11.76 -10.20
C GLY A 64 0.72 12.95 -10.16
N ALA A 65 1.95 12.72 -9.67
CA ALA A 65 2.97 13.77 -9.56
C ALA A 65 3.29 14.47 -10.90
N SER A 66 3.12 13.78 -12.03
CA SER A 66 3.29 14.31 -13.38
C SER A 66 1.97 14.69 -14.08
N GLY A 67 0.86 14.82 -13.35
CA GLY A 67 -0.47 15.10 -13.93
C GLY A 67 -1.18 13.86 -14.51
N GLU A 68 -0.67 12.67 -14.20
CA GLU A 68 -1.24 11.40 -14.63
C GLU A 68 -2.60 11.15 -13.95
N THR A 69 -3.51 10.42 -14.62
CA THR A 69 -4.77 10.00 -14.00
C THR A 69 -4.49 8.82 -13.06
N VAL A 70 -4.96 8.92 -11.81
CA VAL A 70 -4.80 7.86 -10.81
C VAL A 70 -6.14 7.15 -10.61
N VAL A 71 -6.13 5.84 -10.76
CA VAL A 71 -7.25 4.94 -10.58
C VAL A 71 -7.05 4.22 -9.25
N PHE A 72 -7.88 4.55 -8.27
CA PHE A 72 -7.83 3.95 -6.94
C PHE A 72 -8.68 2.70 -6.89
N GLY A 73 -8.08 1.56 -6.54
CA GLY A 73 -8.81 0.34 -6.25
C GLY A 73 -9.54 0.45 -4.91
N ILE A 74 -10.82 0.08 -4.90
CA ILE A 74 -11.70 0.10 -3.73
C ILE A 74 -11.93 -1.35 -3.31
N ASP A 75 -11.63 -1.68 -2.06
CA ASP A 75 -11.94 -3.01 -1.52
C ASP A 75 -13.46 -3.23 -1.48
N ARG A 76 -13.91 -4.48 -1.63
CA ARG A 76 -15.33 -4.82 -1.62
C ARG A 76 -16.04 -4.37 -0.33
N ASN A 77 -15.36 -4.37 0.82
CA ASN A 77 -15.96 -3.90 2.07
C ASN A 77 -16.14 -2.38 2.09
N GLU A 78 -15.27 -1.64 1.40
CA GLU A 78 -15.35 -0.18 1.23
C GLU A 78 -16.32 0.21 0.10
N ALA A 79 -16.58 -0.69 -0.85
CA ALA A 79 -17.50 -0.48 -1.96
C ALA A 79 -18.97 -0.29 -1.53
N ASN A 80 -19.33 -0.63 -0.30
CA ASN A 80 -20.65 -0.32 0.25
C ASN A 80 -20.83 1.17 0.57
N ASN A 81 -19.73 1.91 0.76
CA ASN A 81 -19.71 3.33 1.11
C ASN A 81 -18.88 4.13 0.10
N LEU A 82 -19.33 4.15 -1.16
CA LEU A 82 -18.67 4.87 -2.27
C LEU A 82 -18.59 6.40 -2.10
N ASN A 83 -19.23 6.99 -1.08
CA ASN A 83 -19.06 8.41 -0.78
C ASN A 83 -17.82 8.69 0.08
N ALA A 84 -17.25 7.66 0.73
CA ALA A 84 -16.02 7.78 1.50
C ALA A 84 -14.80 7.58 0.58
N PRO A 85 -13.65 8.20 0.90
CA PRO A 85 -12.39 7.88 0.24
C PRO A 85 -11.95 6.46 0.64
N ALA A 86 -11.61 5.65 -0.36
CA ALA A 86 -11.08 4.31 -0.13
C ALA A 86 -9.73 4.37 0.60
N ARG A 87 -9.29 3.26 1.19
CA ARG A 87 -7.98 3.21 1.86
C ARG A 87 -6.83 3.53 0.92
N SER A 88 -6.90 3.10 -0.35
CA SER A 88 -5.93 3.45 -1.39
C SER A 88 -5.84 4.96 -1.64
N GLU A 89 -6.99 5.64 -1.75
CA GLU A 89 -7.08 7.10 -1.86
C GLU A 89 -6.49 7.78 -0.63
N ARG A 90 -6.88 7.33 0.57
CA ARG A 90 -6.37 7.88 1.83
C ARG A 90 -4.86 7.73 1.92
N LEU A 91 -4.31 6.55 1.67
CA LEU A 91 -2.86 6.34 1.72
C LEU A 91 -2.15 7.21 0.68
N PHE A 92 -2.70 7.34 -0.53
CA PHE A 92 -2.09 8.15 -1.58
C PHE A 92 -2.12 9.66 -1.29
N ASP A 93 -3.23 10.17 -0.76
CA ASP A 93 -3.39 11.60 -0.41
C ASP A 93 -2.75 11.96 0.93
N ASP A 94 -2.76 11.05 1.91
CA ASP A 94 -2.34 11.34 3.29
C ASP A 94 -0.83 11.62 3.30
N LYS A 95 -0.53 12.88 3.61
CA LYS A 95 0.84 13.38 3.65
C LYS A 95 1.57 12.96 4.93
N ARG A 96 0.92 12.27 5.87
CA ARG A 96 1.56 11.90 7.14
C ARG A 96 2.58 10.80 6.94
N ASP A 97 3.64 10.90 7.74
CA ASP A 97 4.57 9.80 7.94
C ASP A 97 3.83 8.63 8.55
N MET A 98 3.87 7.51 7.84
CA MET A 98 3.29 6.28 8.31
C MET A 98 4.12 5.76 9.49
N ALA A 99 3.56 5.83 10.70
CA ALA A 99 4.27 5.47 11.93
C ALA A 99 4.34 3.95 12.18
N GLY A 100 3.72 3.13 11.31
CA GLY A 100 3.66 1.67 11.41
C GLY A 100 4.44 0.96 10.30
N PRO A 101 4.52 -0.39 10.35
CA PRO A 101 5.15 -1.16 9.29
C PRO A 101 4.45 -0.90 7.95
N PHE A 102 5.24 -0.62 6.92
CA PHE A 102 4.76 -0.33 5.56
C PHE A 102 5.32 -1.34 4.59
N TYR A 103 4.50 -1.72 3.62
CA TYR A 103 4.97 -2.39 2.43
C TYR A 103 4.34 -1.77 1.18
N GLY A 104 5.19 -1.31 0.27
CA GLY A 104 4.75 -0.77 -1.01
C GLY A 104 5.33 -1.55 -2.16
N GLU A 105 4.58 -1.69 -3.25
CA GLU A 105 5.16 -2.12 -4.52
C GLU A 105 4.77 -1.15 -5.62
N VAL A 106 5.70 -0.85 -6.51
CA VAL A 106 5.43 -0.18 -7.76
C VAL A 106 5.71 -1.11 -8.91
N PHE A 107 4.75 -1.33 -9.80
CA PHE A 107 4.98 -2.04 -11.05
C PHE A 107 5.15 -1.03 -12.17
N ARG A 108 6.30 -1.05 -12.86
CA ARG A 108 6.59 -0.14 -13.96
C ARG A 108 7.58 -0.78 -14.92
N ASN A 109 7.34 -0.66 -16.22
CA ASN A 109 8.21 -1.17 -17.29
C ASN A 109 8.56 -2.65 -17.09
N GLU A 110 7.58 -3.48 -16.72
CA GLU A 110 7.77 -4.92 -16.45
C GLU A 110 8.74 -5.22 -15.29
N ARG A 111 8.87 -4.27 -14.36
CA ARG A 111 9.67 -4.41 -13.15
C ARG A 111 8.84 -4.12 -11.92
N PHE A 112 9.05 -4.94 -10.90
CA PHE A 112 8.54 -4.66 -9.57
C PHE A 112 9.57 -3.84 -8.81
N TYR A 113 9.10 -2.81 -8.12
CA TYR A 113 9.87 -2.01 -7.21
C TYR A 113 9.25 -2.18 -5.83
N ALA A 114 9.84 -2.97 -4.96
CA ALA A 114 9.35 -3.14 -3.61
C ALA A 114 9.91 -2.03 -2.71
N PHE A 115 9.14 -1.64 -1.69
CA PHE A 115 9.50 -0.63 -0.69
C PHE A 115 9.06 -1.10 0.70
N ASN A 116 9.93 -0.94 1.70
CA ASN A 116 9.61 -1.14 3.12
C ASN A 116 9.43 0.19 3.88
N ASN A 117 9.67 1.32 3.20
CA ASN A 117 9.66 2.66 3.78
C ASN A 117 8.76 3.59 2.97
N TRP A 118 7.82 4.23 3.66
CA TRP A 118 6.86 5.16 3.09
C TRP A 118 7.50 6.37 2.41
N GLY A 119 8.52 6.97 3.03
CA GLY A 119 9.24 8.10 2.49
C GLY A 119 9.95 7.77 1.18
N ALA A 120 10.63 6.61 1.12
CA ALA A 120 11.28 6.14 -0.10
C ALA A 120 10.27 5.85 -1.23
N PHE A 121 9.13 5.24 -0.88
CA PHE A 121 8.04 4.99 -1.82
C PHE A 121 7.48 6.29 -2.40
N ARG A 122 7.19 7.29 -1.56
CA ARG A 122 6.68 8.59 -2.02
C ARG A 122 7.69 9.37 -2.83
N ALA A 123 8.96 9.34 -2.44
CA ALA A 123 10.04 9.93 -3.23
C ALA A 123 10.07 9.31 -4.63
N PHE A 124 9.98 7.99 -4.73
CA PHE A 124 9.93 7.30 -6.02
C PHE A 124 8.68 7.66 -6.84
N LEU A 125 7.50 7.81 -6.23
CA LEU A 125 6.31 8.26 -6.97
C LEU A 125 6.45 9.69 -7.49
N ALA A 126 7.19 10.56 -6.80
CA ALA A 126 7.39 11.95 -7.17
C ALA A 126 8.50 12.13 -8.22
N THR A 127 9.68 11.57 -7.98
CA THR A 127 10.87 11.78 -8.81
C THR A 127 11.17 10.63 -9.76
N LYS A 128 10.60 9.44 -9.50
CA LYS A 128 10.91 8.19 -10.22
C LYS A 128 12.37 7.76 -10.05
N GLU A 129 13.03 8.23 -9.00
CA GLU A 129 14.43 7.95 -8.66
C GLU A 129 14.56 7.09 -7.40
N LEU A 130 15.61 6.26 -7.37
CA LEU A 130 15.94 5.39 -6.25
C LEU A 130 17.31 5.74 -5.70
N PRO A 131 17.46 6.01 -4.40
CA PRO A 131 18.77 6.30 -3.82
C PRO A 131 19.64 5.05 -3.76
N PHE A 132 19.12 3.95 -3.20
CA PHE A 132 19.79 2.66 -3.13
C PHE A 132 18.80 1.55 -3.45
N SER A 133 19.22 0.57 -4.24
CA SER A 133 18.37 -0.57 -4.58
C SER A 133 19.18 -1.83 -4.83
N PHE A 134 18.56 -2.97 -4.56
CA PHE A 134 19.06 -4.30 -4.92
C PHE A 134 18.18 -4.85 -6.04
N THR A 135 18.77 -5.26 -7.16
CA THR A 135 18.01 -5.76 -8.32
C THR A 135 18.23 -7.26 -8.47
N GLU A 136 17.15 -8.04 -8.47
CA GLU A 136 17.14 -9.45 -8.85
C GLU A 136 16.41 -9.62 -10.20
N VAL A 137 17.17 -9.97 -11.23
CA VAL A 137 16.63 -10.26 -12.56
C VAL A 137 16.03 -11.68 -12.55
N GLY A 138 14.80 -11.83 -13.03
CA GLY A 138 14.14 -13.14 -13.10
C GLY A 138 13.48 -13.61 -11.79
N ALA A 139 13.43 -12.75 -10.77
CA ALA A 139 12.82 -13.08 -9.47
C ALA A 139 11.29 -12.89 -9.43
N GLY A 140 10.71 -12.21 -10.41
CA GLY A 140 9.27 -11.99 -10.50
C GLY A 140 8.50 -13.27 -10.88
N PRO A 141 7.19 -13.32 -10.62
CA PRO A 141 6.37 -14.51 -10.87
C PRO A 141 6.34 -14.94 -12.34
N LYS A 142 6.51 -14.00 -13.28
CA LYS A 142 6.62 -14.28 -14.73
C LYS A 142 8.06 -14.18 -15.26
N GLY A 143 9.07 -14.21 -14.38
CA GLY A 143 10.47 -13.95 -14.74
C GLY A 143 10.82 -12.46 -14.85
N GLU A 144 9.97 -11.60 -14.30
CA GLU A 144 10.18 -10.15 -14.28
C GLU A 144 11.34 -9.75 -13.36
N THR A 145 11.88 -8.54 -13.56
CA THR A 145 12.91 -8.01 -12.68
C THR A 145 12.29 -7.43 -11.42
N VAL A 146 12.86 -7.74 -10.25
CA VAL A 146 12.43 -7.20 -8.97
C VAL A 146 13.53 -6.31 -8.41
N VAL A 147 13.19 -5.08 -8.08
CA VAL A 147 14.05 -4.05 -7.54
C VAL A 147 13.60 -3.77 -6.11
N TYR A 148 14.43 -4.10 -5.14
CA TYR A 148 14.16 -3.87 -3.73
C TYR A 148 14.85 -2.58 -3.30
N VAL A 149 14.08 -1.60 -2.84
CA VAL A 149 14.63 -0.33 -2.40
C VAL A 149 15.24 -0.48 -1.01
N LEU A 150 16.51 -0.08 -0.89
CA LEU A 150 17.30 -0.26 0.32
C LEU A 150 17.39 1.06 1.08
N ASP A 151 17.36 0.97 2.40
CA ASP A 151 17.80 2.03 3.31
C ASP A 151 19.30 1.87 3.66
N ARG A 152 19.85 2.82 4.43
CA ARG A 152 21.28 2.82 4.79
C ARG A 152 21.74 1.61 5.60
N GLU A 153 20.86 0.97 6.37
CA GLU A 153 21.16 -0.25 7.11
C GLU A 153 21.10 -1.46 6.18
N SER A 154 20.03 -1.57 5.40
CA SER A 154 19.84 -2.67 4.44
C SER A 154 20.91 -2.68 3.34
N VAL A 155 21.42 -1.51 2.93
CA VAL A 155 22.54 -1.41 1.98
C VAL A 155 23.81 -2.08 2.49
N LYS A 156 24.08 -2.03 3.80
CA LYS A 156 25.27 -2.64 4.40
C LYS A 156 25.15 -4.16 4.46
N ALA A 157 23.93 -4.67 4.63
CA ALA A 157 23.64 -6.10 4.59
C ALA A 157 23.66 -6.67 3.16
N GLY A 158 23.58 -5.81 2.13
CA GLY A 158 23.65 -6.16 0.72
C GLY A 158 22.35 -6.74 0.17
N ARG A 159 21.84 -7.83 0.76
CA ARG A 159 20.63 -8.53 0.28
C ARG A 159 19.44 -8.33 1.24
N PRO A 160 18.31 -7.75 0.78
CA PRO A 160 17.14 -7.46 1.63
C PRO A 160 16.24 -8.69 1.80
N VAL A 161 16.70 -9.68 2.57
CA VAL A 161 16.02 -10.98 2.72
C VAL A 161 14.55 -10.84 3.14
N GLY A 162 14.24 -10.04 4.16
CA GLY A 162 12.85 -9.89 4.64
C GLY A 162 11.90 -9.30 3.60
N MET A 163 12.43 -8.48 2.69
CA MET A 163 11.66 -7.84 1.63
C MET A 163 11.37 -8.81 0.48
N ILE A 164 12.37 -9.64 0.14
CA ILE A 164 12.23 -10.76 -0.79
C ILE A 164 11.20 -11.75 -0.25
N GLU A 165 11.24 -12.07 1.05
CA GLU A 165 10.26 -12.94 1.68
C GLU A 165 8.86 -12.35 1.64
N THR A 166 8.71 -11.05 1.91
CA THR A 166 7.40 -10.37 1.84
C THR A 166 6.85 -10.37 0.42
N PHE A 167 7.70 -10.06 -0.56
CA PHE A 167 7.37 -10.10 -1.98
C PHE A 167 6.87 -11.49 -2.42
N ASN A 168 7.57 -12.54 -1.99
CA ASN A 168 7.19 -13.92 -2.31
C ASN A 168 5.95 -14.37 -1.54
N ALA A 169 5.79 -13.96 -0.28
CA ALA A 169 4.65 -14.32 0.56
C ALA A 169 3.33 -13.76 0.01
N LEU A 170 3.36 -12.58 -0.64
CA LEU A 170 2.19 -12.03 -1.31
C LEU A 170 1.71 -12.89 -2.47
N ARG A 171 2.60 -13.67 -3.09
CA ARG A 171 2.33 -14.43 -4.32
C ARG A 171 2.17 -15.94 -4.09
N LYS A 172 2.12 -16.37 -2.82
CA LYS A 172 1.84 -17.75 -2.40
C LYS A 172 0.35 -17.94 -2.14
#